data_AF-A0A8T4IIZ0-F1
#
_entry.id   AF-A0A8T4IIZ0-F1
#
_cell.length_a   1.000
_cell.length_b   1.000
_cell.length_c   1.000
_cell.angle_alpha   90.00
_cell.angle_beta   90.00
_cell.angle_gamma   90.00
#
_symmetry.space_group_name_H-M   'P 1'
#
loop_
_entity.id
_entity.type
_entity.pdbx_description
1 polymer ?
#
loop_
_entity_poly.entity_id
_entity_poly.type
_entity_poly.pdbx_seq_one_letter_code
_entity_poly.pdbx_strand_id
1 'polypeptide(L)'
;MMGWAMRRFPPGSFGWLLFHEIRMGIRQRARNSRTRVIGYILLAAFVVFGVMIGYGLRNTPIPVSSAMVVGALTAVILSLSFMTTQAMLGAQRTLYESGDLDLLLSAPVPTRSVLLAKLCGIAGTIVLSFAALTLPFAIPIALFNHPGMFGVVAVLVSCALLAACVGLGLTLVLARIAGPRAARTVGQITAGLLGGAVFLVSQILNTSDHRESRVAVIFHRLANSGVTQSWWGGLPGRAAFGDPVAILVMLGSAVAIFVVTGILFQRWFVSGVQDAGQHLSRSKASKRGIERHFRPSLFGTVFRKEMQLLVRDPQIAFQVVLRLVYLGPLLFIGLRSSQHIPIGPSLAFISVAIAGQLVGSFTWLAVQAEDTPDLITVAPVEKSAIDRTKLLSAMALAAPIAVILPIAIVTQSVLGALVTILFTALGGGAAGFIELKLGKPTERKRLNRRQHGSIVTRLVTLLVTGILGLITGGIVYFLP
;
A
#
# COMPACT_ATOMS: atom_id res chain seq x y z
N MET A 1 -0.69 -24.08 -18.86
CA MET A 1 0.42 -23.74 -19.77
C MET A 1 1.82 -23.79 -19.12
N MET A 2 2.10 -23.25 -17.92
CA MET A 2 3.47 -23.27 -17.33
C MET A 2 4.00 -24.63 -16.83
N GLY A 3 3.17 -25.69 -16.76
CA GLY A 3 3.60 -27.01 -16.28
C GLY A 3 4.61 -27.70 -17.20
N TRP A 4 4.55 -27.43 -18.50
CA TRP A 4 5.46 -28.00 -19.50
C TRP A 4 6.85 -27.37 -19.45
N ALA A 5 6.94 -26.05 -19.22
CA ALA A 5 8.22 -25.35 -19.06
C ALA A 5 9.00 -25.82 -17.83
N MET A 6 8.32 -26.08 -16.71
CA MET A 6 8.99 -26.61 -15.49
C MET A 6 9.57 -28.01 -15.67
N ARG A 7 8.99 -28.85 -16.54
CA ARG A 7 9.51 -30.21 -16.81
C ARG A 7 10.84 -30.21 -17.58
N ARG A 8 11.21 -29.07 -18.20
CA ARG A 8 12.47 -28.92 -18.95
C ARG A 8 13.67 -28.59 -18.07
N PHE A 9 13.45 -28.24 -16.80
CA PHE A 9 14.52 -27.90 -15.86
C PHE A 9 14.60 -28.96 -14.75
N PRO A 10 15.82 -29.36 -14.33
CA PRO A 10 15.95 -30.31 -13.23
C PRO A 10 15.33 -29.74 -11.94
N PRO A 11 14.64 -30.57 -11.14
CA PRO A 11 14.02 -30.13 -9.89
C PRO A 11 15.09 -29.56 -8.95
N GLY A 12 14.78 -28.42 -8.32
CA GLY A 12 15.73 -27.69 -7.46
C GLY A 12 16.69 -26.74 -8.19
N SER A 13 16.71 -26.72 -9.53
CA SER A 13 17.47 -25.72 -10.27
C SER A 13 16.85 -24.32 -10.21
N PHE A 14 17.66 -23.29 -10.46
CA PHE A 14 17.21 -21.89 -10.53
C PHE A 14 16.03 -21.71 -11.51
N GLY A 15 16.13 -22.29 -12.72
CA GLY A 15 15.07 -22.21 -13.72
C GLY A 15 13.76 -22.83 -13.24
N TRP A 16 13.82 -23.99 -12.57
CA TRP A 16 12.64 -24.64 -12.02
C TRP A 16 11.97 -23.79 -10.93
N LEU A 17 12.75 -23.26 -9.98
CA LEU A 17 12.26 -22.39 -8.91
C LEU A 17 11.68 -21.08 -9.45
N LEU A 18 12.33 -20.48 -10.44
CA LEU A 18 11.88 -19.26 -11.11
C LEU A 18 10.46 -19.43 -11.70
N PHE A 19 10.25 -20.48 -12.50
CA PHE A 19 8.95 -20.74 -13.10
C PHE A 19 7.88 -21.05 -12.05
N HIS A 20 8.27 -21.72 -10.96
CA HIS A 20 7.39 -21.97 -9.83
C HIS A 20 6.91 -20.66 -9.18
N GLU A 21 7.83 -19.74 -8.89
CA GLU A 21 7.52 -18.43 -8.29
C GLU A 21 6.59 -17.60 -9.15
N ILE A 22 6.87 -17.49 -10.46
CA ILE A 22 6.01 -16.72 -11.38
C ILE A 22 4.60 -17.35 -11.43
N ARG A 23 4.51 -18.68 -11.48
CA ARG A 23 3.22 -19.40 -11.47
C ARG A 23 2.45 -19.12 -10.18
N MET A 24 3.12 -19.12 -9.03
CA MET A 24 2.51 -18.82 -7.74
C MET A 24 2.01 -17.37 -7.69
N GLY A 25 2.80 -16.41 -8.17
CA GLY A 25 2.39 -15.00 -8.27
C GLY A 25 1.13 -14.81 -9.12
N ILE A 26 1.04 -15.48 -10.27
CA ILE A 26 -0.17 -15.44 -11.13
C ILE A 26 -1.39 -16.03 -10.42
N ARG A 27 -1.21 -17.17 -9.73
CA ARG A 27 -2.30 -17.85 -9.01
C ARG A 27 -2.81 -17.06 -7.81
N GLN A 28 -1.96 -16.29 -7.15
CA GLN A 28 -2.35 -15.45 -6.01
C GLN A 28 -3.25 -14.27 -6.42
N ARG A 29 -3.25 -13.85 -7.69
CA ARG A 29 -3.81 -12.57 -8.12
C ARG A 29 -5.33 -12.48 -8.22
N ALA A 30 -6.07 -13.60 -8.22
CA ALA A 30 -7.53 -13.59 -8.05
C ALA A 30 -8.07 -14.99 -7.78
N ARG A 31 -8.67 -15.23 -6.60
CA ARG A 31 -9.41 -16.47 -6.29
C ARG A 31 -10.90 -16.35 -6.57
N ASN A 32 -11.42 -15.12 -6.70
CA ASN A 32 -12.84 -14.85 -6.96
C ASN A 32 -13.09 -14.66 -8.47
N SER A 33 -14.07 -15.40 -9.02
CA SER A 33 -14.37 -15.44 -10.45
C SER A 33 -14.79 -14.06 -10.99
N ARG A 34 -15.66 -13.34 -10.27
CA ARG A 34 -16.21 -12.04 -10.71
C ARG A 34 -15.14 -10.95 -10.84
N THR A 35 -14.25 -10.82 -9.85
CA THR A 35 -13.16 -9.82 -9.90
C THR A 35 -12.17 -10.09 -11.03
N ARG A 36 -11.97 -11.37 -11.39
CA ARG A 36 -11.10 -11.75 -12.50
C ARG A 36 -11.70 -11.33 -13.84
N VAL A 37 -13.00 -11.55 -14.03
CA VAL A 37 -13.72 -11.12 -15.24
C VAL A 37 -13.67 -9.60 -15.40
N ILE A 38 -13.98 -8.85 -14.34
CA ILE A 38 -13.90 -7.38 -14.36
C ILE A 38 -12.48 -6.92 -14.71
N GLY A 39 -11.46 -7.56 -14.13
CA GLY A 39 -10.06 -7.25 -14.44
C GLY A 39 -9.70 -7.48 -15.92
N TYR A 40 -10.19 -8.56 -16.53
CA TYR A 40 -9.96 -8.82 -17.95
C TYR A 40 -10.73 -7.86 -18.86
N ILE A 41 -11.97 -7.51 -18.51
CA ILE A 41 -12.75 -6.51 -19.25
C ILE A 41 -12.02 -5.16 -19.22
N LEU A 42 -11.56 -4.74 -18.05
CA LEU A 42 -10.85 -3.47 -17.89
C LEU A 42 -9.52 -3.48 -18.64
N LEU A 43 -8.77 -4.58 -18.60
CA LEU A 43 -7.54 -4.74 -19.39
C LEU A 43 -7.83 -4.69 -20.90
N ALA A 44 -8.89 -5.36 -21.37
CA ALA A 44 -9.29 -5.34 -22.76
C ALA A 44 -9.68 -3.92 -23.22
N ALA A 45 -10.47 -3.21 -22.41
CA ALA A 45 -10.82 -1.81 -22.67
C ALA A 45 -9.56 -0.92 -22.75
N PHE A 46 -8.58 -1.16 -21.89
CA PHE A 46 -7.31 -0.43 -21.89
C PHE A 46 -6.47 -0.69 -23.13
N VAL A 47 -6.43 -1.93 -23.61
CA VAL A 47 -5.75 -2.29 -24.87
C VAL A 47 -6.45 -1.64 -26.07
N VAL A 48 -7.79 -1.68 -26.13
CA VAL A 48 -8.56 -1.01 -27.19
C VAL A 48 -8.25 0.49 -27.21
N PHE A 49 -8.23 1.11 -26.03
CA PHE A 49 -7.90 2.53 -25.91
C PHE A 49 -6.46 2.84 -26.35
N GLY A 50 -5.49 2.01 -26.01
CA GLY A 50 -4.12 2.15 -26.48
C GLY A 50 -3.96 1.94 -28.00
N VAL A 51 -4.72 1.02 -28.59
CA VAL A 51 -4.79 0.84 -30.05
C VAL A 51 -5.37 2.08 -30.73
N MET A 52 -6.43 2.68 -30.17
CA MET A 52 -7.00 3.93 -30.70
C MET A 52 -5.97 5.07 -30.70
N ILE A 53 -5.20 5.21 -29.62
CA ILE A 53 -4.12 6.21 -29.53
C ILE A 53 -3.02 5.92 -30.56
N GLY A 54 -2.55 4.68 -30.65
CA GLY A 54 -1.53 4.28 -31.62
C GLY A 54 -1.98 4.52 -33.06
N TYR A 55 -3.23 4.21 -33.39
CA TYR A 55 -3.79 4.47 -34.71
C TYR A 55 -3.91 5.97 -35.02
N GLY A 56 -4.24 6.80 -34.02
CA GLY A 56 -4.28 8.26 -34.16
C GLY A 56 -2.91 8.90 -34.37
N LEU A 57 -1.87 8.34 -33.74
CA LEU A 57 -0.49 8.82 -33.82
C LEU A 57 0.32 8.25 -35.01
N ARG A 58 -0.29 7.38 -35.83
CA ARG A 58 0.43 6.64 -36.89
C ARG A 58 1.13 7.53 -37.92
N ASN A 59 0.55 8.70 -38.21
CA ASN A 59 1.03 9.65 -39.22
C ASN A 59 1.75 10.86 -38.61
N THR A 60 1.76 10.99 -37.28
CA THR A 60 2.42 12.11 -36.61
C THR A 60 3.75 11.60 -36.04
N PRO A 61 4.90 12.08 -36.56
CA PRO A 61 6.19 11.72 -35.96
C PRO A 61 6.19 12.20 -34.51
N ILE A 62 6.64 11.35 -33.59
CA ILE A 62 6.80 11.72 -32.17
C ILE A 62 8.20 12.32 -32.03
N PRO A 63 8.36 13.65 -31.96
CA PRO A 63 9.69 14.25 -31.84
C PRO A 63 10.25 13.94 -30.45
N VAL A 64 11.49 13.43 -30.38
CA VAL A 64 12.21 13.25 -29.12
C VAL A 64 12.65 14.62 -28.61
N SER A 65 11.72 15.36 -28.04
CA SER A 65 11.97 16.66 -27.43
C SER A 65 12.55 16.51 -26.03
N SER A 66 13.31 17.51 -25.57
CA SER A 66 13.83 17.56 -24.20
C SER A 66 12.72 17.41 -23.16
N ALA A 67 11.53 17.96 -23.43
CA ALA A 67 10.36 17.83 -22.56
C ALA A 67 9.89 16.38 -22.41
N MET A 68 9.90 15.59 -23.50
CA MET A 68 9.53 14.17 -23.45
C MET A 68 10.56 13.31 -22.71
N VAL A 69 11.84 13.61 -22.85
CA VAL A 69 12.92 12.95 -22.08
C VAL A 69 12.78 13.22 -20.59
N VAL A 70 12.45 14.46 -20.21
CA VAL A 70 12.16 14.83 -18.81
C VAL A 70 10.88 14.14 -18.33
N GLY A 71 9.84 14.09 -19.16
CA GLY A 71 8.62 13.31 -18.94
C GLY A 71 8.92 11.85 -18.57
N ALA A 72 9.72 11.19 -19.40
CA ALA A 72 10.15 9.81 -19.21
C ALA A 72 11.00 9.63 -17.94
N LEU A 73 11.96 10.53 -17.68
CA LEU A 73 12.78 10.50 -16.46
C LEU A 73 11.90 10.59 -15.20
N THR A 74 10.97 11.54 -15.16
CA THR A 74 10.06 11.70 -14.01
C THR A 74 9.15 10.50 -13.86
N ALA A 75 8.61 9.96 -14.96
CA ALA A 75 7.79 8.75 -14.95
C ALA A 75 8.59 7.55 -14.42
N VAL A 76 9.86 7.42 -14.79
CA VAL A 76 10.77 6.37 -14.29
C VAL A 76 11.05 6.54 -12.80
N ILE A 77 11.36 7.76 -12.32
CA ILE A 77 11.62 8.02 -10.90
C ILE A 77 10.38 7.71 -10.05
N LEU A 78 9.21 8.18 -10.49
CA LEU A 78 7.95 7.90 -9.81
C LEU A 78 7.64 6.40 -9.81
N SER A 79 7.74 5.76 -10.97
CA SER A 79 7.51 4.31 -11.10
C SER A 79 8.46 3.54 -10.21
N LEU A 80 9.76 3.88 -10.21
CA LEU A 80 10.77 3.24 -9.39
C LEU A 80 10.42 3.33 -7.90
N SER A 81 9.93 4.48 -7.41
CA SER A 81 9.51 4.62 -6.01
C SER A 81 8.29 3.76 -5.64
N PHE A 82 7.32 3.62 -6.55
CA PHE A 82 6.20 2.71 -6.32
C PHE A 82 6.63 1.24 -6.43
N MET A 83 7.53 0.93 -7.37
CA MET A 83 8.08 -0.41 -7.56
C MET A 83 8.93 -0.84 -6.36
N THR A 84 9.74 0.04 -5.77
CA THR A 84 10.54 -0.27 -4.56
C THR A 84 9.64 -0.54 -3.37
N THR A 85 8.55 0.21 -3.23
CA THR A 85 7.52 -0.05 -2.21
C THR A 85 6.90 -1.44 -2.39
N GLN A 86 6.52 -1.81 -3.63
CA GLN A 86 6.00 -3.16 -3.90
C GLN A 86 7.04 -4.25 -3.69
N ALA A 87 8.30 -4.00 -4.07
CA ALA A 87 9.42 -4.91 -3.88
C ALA A 87 9.68 -5.18 -2.40
N MET A 88 9.65 -4.13 -1.58
CA MET A 88 9.83 -4.22 -0.13
C MET A 88 8.73 -5.08 0.50
N LEU A 89 7.46 -4.83 0.17
CA LEU A 89 6.33 -5.65 0.64
C LEU A 89 6.42 -7.09 0.14
N GLY A 90 6.84 -7.30 -1.11
CA GLY A 90 7.08 -8.62 -1.69
C GLY A 90 8.20 -9.39 -0.97
N ALA A 91 9.32 -8.71 -0.70
CA ALA A 91 10.45 -9.24 0.06
C ALA A 91 10.04 -9.63 1.48
N GLN A 92 9.25 -8.80 2.17
CA GLN A 92 8.76 -9.15 3.51
C GLN A 92 7.82 -10.36 3.51
N ARG A 93 6.91 -10.45 2.54
CA ARG A 93 6.03 -11.61 2.41
C ARG A 93 6.83 -12.88 2.16
N THR A 94 7.78 -12.82 1.23
CA THR A 94 8.62 -13.98 0.90
C THR A 94 9.54 -14.40 2.03
N LEU A 95 10.05 -13.46 2.84
CA LEU A 95 11.00 -13.76 3.91
C LEU A 95 10.34 -14.17 5.24
N TYR A 96 9.20 -13.55 5.58
CA TYR A 96 8.58 -13.70 6.91
C TYR A 96 7.19 -14.32 6.92
N GLU A 97 6.48 -14.34 5.78
CA GLU A 97 5.11 -14.89 5.72
C GLU A 97 5.02 -16.20 4.94
N SER A 98 5.97 -16.45 4.02
CA SER A 98 6.03 -17.67 3.25
C SER A 98 6.68 -18.79 4.05
N GLY A 99 5.88 -19.75 4.48
CA GLY A 99 6.36 -20.96 5.18
C GLY A 99 7.08 -21.97 4.27
N ASP A 100 7.32 -21.64 3.01
CA ASP A 100 8.05 -22.51 2.08
C ASP A 100 9.57 -22.42 2.25
N LEU A 101 10.06 -21.37 2.89
CA LEU A 101 11.49 -21.08 2.96
C LEU A 101 12.23 -22.02 3.90
N ASP A 102 11.60 -22.45 4.99
CA ASP A 102 12.14 -23.46 5.91
C ASP A 102 12.30 -24.82 5.20
N LEU A 103 11.34 -25.18 4.35
CA LEU A 103 11.40 -26.38 3.52
C LEU A 103 12.47 -26.27 2.42
N LEU A 104 12.61 -25.10 1.79
CA LEU A 104 13.62 -24.88 0.74
C LEU A 104 15.06 -24.82 1.27
N LEU A 105 15.24 -24.35 2.52
CA LEU A 105 16.55 -24.29 3.17
C LEU A 105 16.98 -25.62 3.80
N SER A 106 16.03 -26.51 4.11
CA SER A 106 16.32 -27.89 4.54
C SER A 106 16.55 -28.85 3.37
N ALA A 107 16.10 -28.50 2.16
CA ALA A 107 16.41 -29.23 0.94
C ALA A 107 17.86 -29.00 0.48
N PRO A 108 18.49 -29.96 -0.24
CA PRO A 108 19.85 -29.83 -0.77
C PRO A 108 19.90 -28.90 -2.01
N VAL A 109 19.44 -27.66 -1.84
CA VAL A 109 19.38 -26.63 -2.88
C VAL A 109 20.31 -25.48 -2.49
N PRO A 110 21.16 -24.97 -3.39
CA PRO A 110 22.03 -23.85 -3.09
C PRO A 110 21.20 -22.61 -2.72
N THR A 111 21.48 -22.01 -1.56
CA THR A 111 20.74 -20.85 -1.05
C THR A 111 20.73 -19.67 -2.02
N ARG A 112 21.82 -19.48 -2.79
CA ARG A 112 21.91 -18.44 -3.82
C ARG A 112 20.82 -18.59 -4.89
N SER A 113 20.54 -19.82 -5.32
CA SER A 113 19.50 -20.08 -6.31
C SER A 113 18.11 -19.82 -5.75
N VAL A 114 17.88 -20.11 -4.46
CA VAL A 114 16.63 -19.77 -3.76
C VAL A 114 16.46 -18.25 -3.68
N LEU A 115 17.49 -17.53 -3.24
CA LEU A 115 17.48 -16.06 -3.14
C LEU A 115 17.17 -15.41 -4.50
N LEU A 116 17.93 -15.78 -5.54
CA LEU A 116 17.74 -15.24 -6.88
C LEU A 116 16.36 -15.59 -7.44
N ALA A 117 15.84 -16.80 -7.21
CA ALA A 117 14.52 -17.18 -7.67
C ALA A 117 13.42 -16.34 -6.98
N LYS A 118 13.53 -16.09 -5.67
CA LYS A 118 12.63 -15.19 -4.93
C LYS A 118 12.71 -13.76 -5.43
N LEU A 119 13.93 -13.24 -5.67
CA LEU A 119 14.17 -11.90 -6.19
C LEU A 119 13.56 -11.74 -7.60
N CYS A 120 13.74 -12.73 -8.48
CA CYS A 120 13.07 -12.78 -9.78
C CYS A 120 11.56 -12.89 -9.65
N GLY A 121 11.03 -13.67 -8.70
CA GLY A 121 9.59 -13.76 -8.43
C GLY A 121 9.01 -12.39 -8.08
N ILE A 122 9.67 -11.66 -7.18
CA ILE A 122 9.31 -10.29 -6.80
C ILE A 122 9.36 -9.39 -8.04
N ALA A 123 10.49 -9.34 -8.75
CA ALA A 123 10.63 -8.52 -9.95
C ALA A 123 9.56 -8.86 -11.01
N GLY A 124 9.30 -10.14 -11.26
CA GLY A 124 8.30 -10.61 -12.20
C GLY A 124 6.88 -10.20 -11.82
N THR A 125 6.53 -10.23 -10.53
CA THR A 125 5.22 -9.73 -10.07
C THR A 125 5.08 -8.22 -10.25
N ILE A 126 6.17 -7.45 -10.07
CA ILE A 126 6.18 -6.00 -10.30
C ILE A 126 6.07 -5.71 -11.80
N VAL A 127 6.88 -6.36 -12.63
CA VAL A 127 6.80 -6.25 -14.11
C VAL A 127 5.38 -6.54 -14.55
N LEU A 128 4.76 -7.64 -14.11
CA LEU A 128 3.39 -7.98 -14.50
C LEU A 128 2.37 -6.91 -14.07
N SER A 129 2.56 -6.30 -12.88
CA SER A 129 1.67 -5.26 -12.36
C SER A 129 1.73 -3.98 -13.20
N PHE A 130 2.95 -3.52 -13.51
CA PHE A 130 3.14 -2.29 -14.27
C PHE A 130 2.98 -2.51 -15.77
N ALA A 131 3.33 -3.69 -16.28
CA ALA A 131 3.09 -4.07 -17.68
C ALA A 131 1.61 -4.01 -18.03
N ALA A 132 0.72 -4.45 -17.14
CA ALA A 132 -0.72 -4.34 -17.33
C ALA A 132 -1.21 -2.88 -17.47
N LEU A 133 -0.44 -1.91 -16.97
CA LEU A 133 -0.73 -0.48 -17.06
C LEU A 133 0.00 0.19 -18.24
N THR A 134 1.23 -0.18 -18.54
CA THR A 134 2.06 0.53 -19.52
C THR A 134 2.03 -0.09 -20.92
N LEU A 135 2.07 -1.42 -21.02
CA LEU A 135 2.14 -2.12 -22.31
C LEU A 135 0.91 -1.94 -23.20
N PRO A 136 -0.33 -1.85 -22.67
CA PRO A 136 -1.50 -1.58 -23.48
C PRO A 136 -1.39 -0.30 -24.32
N PHE A 137 -0.56 0.67 -23.90
CA PHE A 137 -0.24 1.86 -24.69
C PHE A 137 1.04 1.73 -25.49
N ALA A 138 2.12 1.28 -24.84
CA ALA A 138 3.44 1.28 -25.46
C ALA A 138 3.53 0.35 -26.67
N ILE A 139 2.93 -0.85 -26.59
CA ILE A 139 3.02 -1.85 -27.67
C ILE A 139 2.23 -1.40 -28.91
N PRO A 140 0.95 -0.99 -28.83
CA PRO A 140 0.24 -0.52 -30.01
C PRO A 140 0.92 0.68 -30.67
N ILE A 141 1.39 1.66 -29.89
CA ILE A 141 2.13 2.80 -30.45
C ILE A 141 3.41 2.32 -31.16
N ALA A 142 4.13 1.36 -30.57
CA ALA A 142 5.32 0.79 -31.20
C ALA A 142 5.03 0.08 -32.52
N LEU A 143 3.89 -0.62 -32.61
CA LEU A 143 3.44 -1.31 -33.81
C LEU A 143 2.97 -0.33 -34.90
N PHE A 144 2.35 0.79 -34.54
CA PHE A 144 1.87 1.82 -35.46
C PHE A 144 2.95 2.89 -35.75
N ASN A 145 4.05 2.45 -36.35
CA ASN A 145 5.11 3.30 -36.93
C ASN A 145 6.05 4.03 -35.94
N HIS A 146 6.10 3.61 -34.67
CA HIS A 146 7.03 4.18 -33.67
C HIS A 146 7.85 3.10 -32.95
N PRO A 147 8.70 2.33 -33.65
CA PRO A 147 9.39 1.15 -33.10
C PRO A 147 10.25 1.47 -31.86
N GLY A 148 10.71 2.71 -31.71
CA GLY A 148 11.46 3.13 -30.53
C GLY A 148 10.74 2.89 -29.20
N MET A 149 9.41 2.89 -29.21
CA MET A 149 8.59 2.67 -28.01
C MET A 149 8.69 1.25 -27.41
N PHE A 150 9.28 0.27 -28.13
CA PHE A 150 9.66 -1.01 -27.53
C PHE A 150 10.68 -0.86 -26.40
N GLY A 151 11.45 0.23 -26.40
CA GLY A 151 12.37 0.61 -25.33
C GLY A 151 11.69 0.74 -23.96
N VAL A 152 10.41 1.11 -23.91
CA VAL A 152 9.60 1.17 -22.67
C VAL A 152 9.57 -0.19 -21.96
N VAL A 153 9.56 -1.30 -22.71
CA VAL A 153 9.59 -2.66 -22.14
C VAL A 153 10.91 -2.90 -21.42
N ALA A 154 12.03 -2.52 -22.02
CA ALA A 154 13.35 -2.69 -21.42
C ALA A 154 13.53 -1.79 -20.19
N VAL A 155 13.05 -0.54 -20.25
CA VAL A 155 13.04 0.39 -19.11
C VAL A 155 12.22 -0.18 -17.95
N LEU A 156 11.03 -0.72 -18.23
CA LEU A 156 10.16 -1.36 -17.24
C LEU A 156 10.86 -2.52 -16.52
N VAL A 157 11.46 -3.44 -17.29
CA VAL A 157 12.18 -4.59 -16.73
C VAL A 157 13.37 -4.14 -15.91
N SER A 158 14.16 -3.18 -16.40
CA SER A 158 15.31 -2.64 -15.69
C SER A 158 14.91 -2.00 -14.36
N CYS A 159 13.87 -1.18 -14.36
CA CYS A 159 13.34 -0.56 -13.14
C CYS A 159 12.81 -1.61 -12.15
N ALA A 160 12.14 -2.66 -12.63
CA ALA A 160 11.64 -3.71 -11.77
C ALA A 160 12.76 -4.52 -11.10
N LEU A 161 13.83 -4.83 -11.83
CA LEU A 161 15.01 -5.51 -11.28
C LEU A 161 15.70 -4.63 -10.24
N LEU A 162 15.95 -3.35 -10.55
CA LEU A 162 16.56 -2.40 -9.62
C LEU A 162 15.70 -2.23 -8.36
N ALA A 163 14.39 -2.04 -8.54
CA ALA A 163 13.46 -1.92 -7.42
C ALA A 163 13.44 -3.18 -6.54
N ALA A 164 13.48 -4.38 -7.15
CA ALA A 164 13.55 -5.64 -6.41
C ALA A 164 14.83 -5.74 -5.58
N CYS A 165 15.98 -5.32 -6.14
CA CYS A 165 17.26 -5.33 -5.43
C CYS A 165 17.27 -4.32 -4.26
N VAL A 166 16.84 -3.08 -4.52
CA VAL A 166 16.76 -2.03 -3.50
C VAL A 166 15.77 -2.41 -2.41
N GLY A 167 14.59 -2.90 -2.79
CA GLY A 167 13.55 -3.32 -1.85
C GLY A 167 14.04 -4.46 -0.95
N LEU A 168 14.63 -5.51 -1.53
CA LEU A 168 15.21 -6.61 -0.75
C LEU A 168 16.35 -6.11 0.15
N GLY A 169 17.28 -5.31 -0.38
CA GLY A 169 18.38 -4.74 0.38
C GLY A 169 17.87 -3.95 1.60
N LEU A 170 16.89 -3.06 1.40
CA LEU A 170 16.24 -2.32 2.49
C LEU A 170 15.61 -3.26 3.51
N THR A 171 14.89 -4.31 3.07
CA THR A 171 14.28 -5.24 4.01
C THR A 171 15.29 -5.98 4.88
N LEU A 172 16.44 -6.37 4.30
CA LEU A 172 17.50 -7.07 5.03
C LEU A 172 18.25 -6.11 5.97
N VAL A 173 18.49 -4.87 5.54
CA VAL A 173 19.09 -3.83 6.38
C VAL A 173 18.19 -3.54 7.59
N LEU A 174 16.89 -3.35 7.36
CA LEU A 174 15.92 -3.15 8.45
C LEU A 174 15.83 -4.37 9.36
N ALA A 175 15.95 -5.57 8.82
CA ALA A 175 15.97 -6.79 9.61
C ALA A 175 17.17 -6.83 10.57
N ARG A 176 18.32 -6.35 10.11
CA ARG A 176 19.53 -6.28 10.92
C ARG A 176 19.46 -5.21 12.00
N ILE A 177 18.87 -4.05 11.69
CA ILE A 177 18.80 -2.91 12.63
C ILE A 177 17.69 -3.14 13.68
N ALA A 178 16.48 -3.50 13.23
CA ALA A 178 15.32 -3.64 14.12
C ALA A 178 15.20 -5.05 14.75
N GLY A 179 15.96 -6.02 14.22
CA GLY A 179 15.81 -7.43 14.54
C GLY A 179 14.67 -8.11 13.78
N PRO A 180 14.69 -9.44 13.62
CA PRO A 180 13.76 -10.18 12.75
C PRO A 180 12.29 -10.03 13.15
N ARG A 181 12.02 -9.88 14.46
CA ARG A 181 10.66 -9.73 14.99
C ARG A 181 10.02 -8.39 14.60
N ALA A 182 10.80 -7.31 14.62
CA ALA A 182 10.31 -5.98 14.28
C ALA A 182 10.50 -5.63 12.80
N ALA A 183 11.39 -6.34 12.08
CA ALA A 183 11.69 -6.14 10.66
C ALA A 183 10.44 -6.11 9.76
N ARG A 184 9.48 -6.99 10.05
CA ARG A 184 8.21 -7.05 9.33
C ARG A 184 7.42 -5.77 9.52
N THR A 185 7.19 -5.38 10.78
CA THR A 185 6.38 -4.21 11.09
C THR A 185 7.07 -2.93 10.62
N VAL A 186 8.33 -2.73 10.98
CA VAL A 186 9.10 -1.55 10.58
C VAL A 186 9.17 -1.45 9.07
N GLY A 187 9.45 -2.54 8.36
CA GLY A 187 9.54 -2.46 6.91
C GLY A 187 8.18 -2.24 6.22
N GLN A 188 7.05 -2.65 6.80
CA GLN A 188 5.74 -2.31 6.22
C GLN A 188 5.41 -0.84 6.46
N ILE A 189 5.81 -0.29 7.60
CA ILE A 189 5.72 1.13 7.93
C ILE A 189 6.58 1.93 6.94
N THR A 190 7.84 1.55 6.76
CA THR A 190 8.76 2.19 5.81
C THR A 190 8.25 2.09 4.36
N ALA A 191 7.72 0.93 3.94
CA ALA A 191 7.11 0.76 2.63
C ALA A 191 5.90 1.69 2.45
N GLY A 192 5.01 1.75 3.44
CA GLY A 192 3.86 2.65 3.45
C GLY A 192 4.27 4.13 3.38
N LEU A 193 5.31 4.52 4.12
CA LEU A 193 5.88 5.86 4.07
C LEU A 193 6.52 6.19 2.73
N LEU A 194 7.30 5.27 2.14
CA LEU A 194 7.92 5.48 0.83
C LEU A 194 6.86 5.66 -0.27
N GLY A 195 5.84 4.80 -0.30
CA GLY A 195 4.73 4.95 -1.24
C GLY A 195 3.90 6.20 -0.97
N GLY A 196 3.71 6.56 0.30
CA GLY A 196 2.92 7.72 0.72
C GLY A 196 3.59 9.06 0.53
N ALA A 197 4.90 9.15 0.75
CA ALA A 197 5.66 10.37 0.57
C ALA A 197 5.57 10.88 -0.88
N VAL A 198 5.69 10.00 -1.88
CA VAL A 198 5.55 10.38 -3.29
C VAL A 198 4.16 10.92 -3.59
N PHE A 199 3.11 10.25 -3.10
CA PHE A 199 1.75 10.73 -3.26
C PHE A 199 1.55 12.10 -2.60
N LEU A 200 1.98 12.26 -1.35
CA LEU A 200 1.84 13.51 -0.61
C LEU A 200 2.60 14.65 -1.27
N VAL A 201 3.83 14.42 -1.71
CA VAL A 201 4.63 15.40 -2.46
C VAL A 201 3.91 15.78 -3.76
N SER A 202 3.38 14.81 -4.51
CA SER A 202 2.62 15.09 -5.72
C SER A 202 1.37 15.93 -5.45
N GLN A 203 0.65 15.68 -4.35
CA GLN A 203 -0.53 16.46 -3.99
C GLN A 203 -0.16 17.89 -3.56
N ILE A 204 0.86 18.05 -2.71
CA ILE A 204 1.34 19.37 -2.25
C ILE A 204 1.78 20.24 -3.43
N LEU A 205 2.51 19.64 -4.40
CA LEU A 205 2.95 20.36 -5.60
C LEU A 205 1.78 20.73 -6.52
N ASN A 206 0.70 19.95 -6.54
CA ASN A 206 -0.45 20.22 -7.41
C ASN A 206 -1.50 21.15 -6.77
N THR A 207 -1.29 21.62 -5.53
CA THR A 207 -2.27 22.43 -4.78
C THR A 207 -2.22 23.94 -5.10
N SER A 208 -1.55 24.39 -6.16
CA SER A 208 -1.37 25.83 -6.45
C SER A 208 -2.45 26.44 -7.35
N ASP A 209 -3.01 27.57 -6.92
CA ASP A 209 -4.07 28.39 -7.56
C ASP A 209 -3.63 29.14 -8.84
N HIS A 210 -2.43 28.86 -9.35
CA HIS A 210 -1.92 29.50 -10.57
C HIS A 210 -2.29 28.62 -11.77
N ARG A 211 -2.61 29.24 -12.92
CA ARG A 211 -3.01 28.56 -14.18
C ARG A 211 -2.05 27.46 -14.65
N GLU A 212 -0.82 27.43 -14.15
CA GLU A 212 0.13 26.34 -14.34
C GLU A 212 0.36 25.54 -13.05
N SER A 213 0.22 24.21 -13.12
CA SER A 213 0.63 23.33 -12.03
C SER A 213 2.11 23.57 -11.68
N ARG A 214 2.49 23.68 -10.39
CA ARG A 214 3.93 23.76 -10.02
C ARG A 214 4.71 22.55 -10.51
N VAL A 215 4.03 21.42 -10.72
CA VAL A 215 4.59 20.27 -11.42
C VAL A 215 5.07 20.68 -12.81
N ALA A 216 4.24 21.33 -13.62
CA ALA A 216 4.65 21.88 -14.93
C ALA A 216 5.82 22.86 -14.82
N VAL A 217 5.85 23.73 -13.81
CA VAL A 217 6.97 24.66 -13.58
C VAL A 217 8.26 23.92 -13.22
N ILE A 218 8.19 22.90 -12.36
CA ILE A 218 9.35 22.05 -12.02
C ILE A 218 9.81 21.28 -13.26
N PHE A 219 8.88 20.73 -14.05
CA PHE A 219 9.17 20.07 -15.32
C PHE A 219 9.89 21.01 -16.28
N HIS A 220 9.41 22.25 -16.43
CA HIS A 220 10.01 23.24 -17.32
C HIS A 220 11.39 23.68 -16.81
N ARG A 221 11.56 23.86 -15.49
CA ARG A 221 12.87 24.14 -14.89
C ARG A 221 13.83 22.97 -15.07
N LEU A 222 13.38 21.74 -14.90
CA LEU A 222 14.21 20.55 -15.04
C LEU A 222 14.59 20.31 -16.51
N ALA A 223 13.66 20.57 -17.44
CA ALA A 223 13.95 20.56 -18.88
C ALA A 223 15.00 21.60 -19.27
N ASN A 224 14.98 22.77 -18.64
CA ASN A 224 15.94 23.85 -18.90
C ASN A 224 17.24 23.72 -18.11
N SER A 225 17.29 22.90 -17.07
CA SER A 225 18.47 22.73 -16.20
C SER A 225 19.64 21.97 -16.86
N GLY A 226 19.45 21.42 -18.06
CA GLY A 226 20.46 20.65 -18.77
C GLY A 226 20.70 19.24 -18.19
N VAL A 227 20.08 18.87 -17.07
CA VAL A 227 20.24 17.53 -16.45
C VAL A 227 19.90 16.40 -17.43
N THR A 228 18.85 16.58 -18.24
CA THR A 228 18.43 15.61 -19.25
C THR A 228 19.22 15.69 -20.56
N GLN A 229 20.03 16.73 -20.74
CA GLN A 229 20.97 16.84 -21.87
C GLN A 229 22.22 16.00 -21.62
N SER A 230 22.62 15.83 -20.35
CA SER A 230 23.70 14.91 -19.95
C SER A 230 23.39 13.47 -20.35
N TRP A 231 24.44 12.73 -20.72
CA TRP A 231 24.33 11.31 -21.10
C TRP A 231 23.64 10.46 -20.05
N TRP A 232 23.95 10.69 -18.78
CA TRP A 232 23.42 9.92 -17.65
C TRP A 232 21.99 10.33 -17.25
N GLY A 233 21.69 11.64 -17.26
CA GLY A 233 20.37 12.14 -16.86
C GLY A 233 19.29 11.94 -17.93
N GLY A 234 19.67 11.91 -19.21
CA GLY A 234 18.78 11.59 -20.32
C GLY A 234 18.61 10.08 -20.59
N LEU A 235 19.38 9.23 -19.91
CA LEU A 235 19.46 7.79 -20.19
C LEU A 235 18.10 7.08 -20.16
N PRO A 236 17.22 7.28 -19.14
CA PRO A 236 15.93 6.59 -19.11
C PRO A 236 14.99 7.03 -20.24
N GLY A 237 15.06 8.31 -20.64
CA GLY A 237 14.27 8.83 -21.76
C GLY A 237 14.76 8.28 -23.10
N ARG A 238 16.08 8.30 -23.34
CA ARG A 238 16.68 7.71 -24.55
C ARG A 238 16.37 6.22 -24.67
N ALA A 239 16.46 5.49 -23.56
CA ALA A 239 16.09 4.08 -23.52
C ALA A 239 14.60 3.86 -23.81
N ALA A 240 13.70 4.71 -23.29
CA ALA A 240 12.27 4.60 -23.55
C ALA A 240 11.90 4.86 -25.02
N PHE A 241 12.63 5.75 -25.69
CA PHE A 241 12.47 6.07 -27.12
C PHE A 241 13.29 5.18 -28.06
N GLY A 242 13.92 4.12 -27.55
CA GLY A 242 14.49 3.05 -28.37
C GLY A 242 15.95 3.18 -28.75
N ASP A 243 16.71 4.05 -28.08
CA ASP A 243 18.18 4.08 -28.25
C ASP A 243 18.78 2.75 -27.76
N PRO A 244 19.38 1.94 -28.66
CA PRO A 244 19.86 0.60 -28.34
C PRO A 244 20.99 0.62 -27.31
N VAL A 245 21.84 1.67 -27.31
CA VAL A 245 22.94 1.80 -26.36
C VAL A 245 22.39 2.11 -24.98
N ALA A 246 21.44 3.04 -24.88
CA ALA A 246 20.80 3.39 -23.62
C ALA A 246 20.05 2.19 -23.02
N ILE A 247 19.36 1.40 -23.86
CA ILE A 247 18.70 0.15 -23.44
C ILE A 247 19.72 -0.85 -22.89
N LEU A 248 20.82 -1.08 -23.61
CA LEU A 248 21.84 -2.05 -23.21
C LEU A 248 22.51 -1.64 -21.89
N VAL A 249 22.83 -0.35 -21.72
CA VAL A 249 23.43 0.16 -20.47
C VAL A 249 22.44 0.05 -19.31
N MET A 250 21.18 0.42 -19.50
CA MET A 250 20.17 0.39 -18.44
C MET A 250 19.84 -1.04 -18.01
N LEU A 251 19.60 -1.93 -18.97
CA LEU A 251 19.26 -3.32 -18.71
C LEU A 251 20.48 -4.10 -18.22
N GLY A 252 21.65 -3.89 -18.83
CA GLY A 252 22.90 -4.50 -18.43
C GLY A 252 23.31 -4.13 -17.01
N SER A 253 23.21 -2.85 -16.64
CA SER A 253 23.47 -2.41 -15.26
C SER A 253 22.46 -2.97 -14.27
N ALA A 254 21.17 -3.02 -14.62
CA ALA A 254 20.14 -3.62 -13.77
C ALA A 254 20.39 -5.12 -13.53
N VAL A 255 20.77 -5.87 -14.57
CA VAL A 255 21.13 -7.29 -14.45
C VAL A 255 22.41 -7.48 -13.64
N ALA A 256 23.43 -6.64 -13.84
CA ALA A 256 24.66 -6.68 -13.06
C ALA A 256 24.38 -6.46 -11.56
N ILE A 257 23.61 -5.41 -11.23
CA ILE A 257 23.19 -5.11 -9.85
C ILE A 257 22.37 -6.27 -9.27
N PHE A 258 21.51 -6.90 -10.07
CA PHE A 258 20.74 -8.08 -9.66
C PHE A 258 21.65 -9.26 -9.27
N VAL A 259 22.63 -9.58 -10.11
CA VAL A 259 23.59 -10.67 -9.82
C VAL A 259 24.44 -10.35 -8.60
N VAL A 260 24.95 -9.11 -8.51
CA VAL A 260 25.76 -8.64 -7.37
C VAL A 260 24.95 -8.71 -6.07
N THR A 261 23.68 -8.28 -6.10
CA THR A 261 22.77 -8.35 -4.94
C THR A 261 22.62 -9.79 -4.45
N GLY A 262 22.44 -10.75 -5.36
CA GLY A 262 22.36 -12.16 -4.99
C GLY A 262 23.64 -12.74 -4.39
N ILE A 263 24.81 -12.18 -4.72
CA ILE A 263 26.09 -12.59 -4.14
C ILE A 263 26.27 -11.93 -2.76
N LEU A 264 26.06 -10.61 -2.67
CA LEU A 264 26.34 -9.82 -1.49
C LEU A 264 25.39 -10.16 -0.33
N PHE A 265 24.09 -10.30 -0.62
CA PHE A 265 23.06 -10.47 0.40
C PHE A 265 22.75 -11.93 0.75
N GLN A 266 23.45 -12.91 0.16
CA GLN A 266 23.21 -14.33 0.45
C GLN A 266 23.34 -14.64 1.95
N ARG A 267 24.42 -14.17 2.59
CA ARG A 267 24.64 -14.41 4.02
C ARG A 267 23.58 -13.76 4.89
N TRP A 268 23.18 -12.53 4.55
CA TRP A 268 22.19 -11.77 5.30
C TRP A 268 20.78 -12.35 5.15
N PHE A 269 20.50 -12.92 3.98
CA PHE A 269 19.27 -13.65 3.72
C PHE A 269 19.17 -14.90 4.62
N VAL A 270 20.22 -15.73 4.68
CA VAL A 270 20.21 -16.93 5.53
C VAL A 270 20.02 -16.59 7.01
N SER A 271 20.79 -15.63 7.53
CA SER A 271 20.67 -15.22 8.93
C SER A 271 19.27 -14.68 9.24
N GLY A 272 18.72 -13.83 8.36
CA GLY A 272 17.40 -13.25 8.55
C GLY A 272 16.27 -14.30 8.61
N VAL A 273 16.40 -15.39 7.85
CA VAL A 273 15.42 -16.48 7.85
C VAL A 273 15.56 -17.39 9.07
N GLN A 274 16.80 -17.77 9.42
CA GLN A 274 17.05 -18.61 10.60
C GLN A 274 16.58 -17.94 11.89
N ASP A 275 16.82 -16.64 12.01
CA ASP A 275 16.40 -15.87 13.18
C ASP A 275 14.87 -15.65 13.22
N ALA A 276 14.21 -15.61 12.06
CA ALA A 276 12.75 -15.54 11.95
C ALA A 276 12.06 -16.88 12.26
N GLY A 277 12.68 -18.00 11.88
CA GLY A 277 12.17 -19.36 12.08
C GLY A 277 12.20 -19.86 13.53
N GLN A 278 12.92 -19.17 14.43
CA GLN A 278 12.89 -19.45 15.88
C GLN A 278 11.56 -18.97 16.52
N HIS A 279 10.45 -19.55 16.09
CA HIS A 279 9.12 -19.47 16.72
C HIS A 279 9.02 -20.38 17.95
N LEU A 280 10.11 -20.56 18.70
CA LEU A 280 10.00 -21.10 20.05
C LEU A 280 9.38 -20.00 20.90
N SER A 281 8.04 -19.98 20.91
CA SER A 281 7.27 -19.31 21.95
C SER A 281 7.72 -19.94 23.26
N ARG A 282 8.76 -19.37 23.85
CA ARG A 282 9.13 -19.63 25.22
C ARG A 282 8.04 -18.95 26.03
N SER A 283 6.88 -19.62 26.07
CA SER A 283 5.80 -19.29 26.98
C SER A 283 6.42 -19.41 28.36
N LYS A 284 6.88 -18.28 28.91
CA LYS A 284 7.15 -18.22 30.34
C LYS A 284 5.82 -18.58 30.97
N ALA A 285 5.76 -19.76 31.57
CA ALA A 285 4.60 -20.18 32.36
C ALA A 285 4.21 -18.99 33.24
N SER A 286 2.97 -18.52 33.06
CA SER A 286 2.48 -17.33 33.76
C SER A 286 2.61 -17.59 35.26
N LYS A 287 3.52 -16.89 35.92
CA LYS A 287 3.71 -16.98 37.39
C LYS A 287 2.57 -16.31 38.17
N ARG A 288 1.50 -15.86 37.51
CA ARG A 288 0.38 -15.13 38.12
C ARG A 288 -0.88 -16.00 38.11
N GLY A 289 -1.57 -16.04 39.26
CA GLY A 289 -2.80 -16.79 39.45
C GLY A 289 -3.88 -16.50 38.39
N ILE A 290 -4.66 -17.54 38.10
CA ILE A 290 -5.70 -17.59 37.07
C ILE A 290 -6.70 -16.43 37.24
N GLU A 291 -7.05 -16.07 38.48
CA GLU A 291 -8.02 -15.02 38.83
C GLU A 291 -7.70 -13.64 38.25
N ARG A 292 -6.42 -13.25 38.16
CA ARG A 292 -6.04 -11.93 37.60
C ARG A 292 -6.30 -11.83 36.09
N HIS A 293 -6.56 -12.94 35.42
CA HIS A 293 -6.89 -13.00 33.99
C HIS A 293 -8.40 -12.91 33.74
N PHE A 294 -9.24 -13.17 34.76
CA PHE A 294 -10.69 -13.01 34.69
C PHE A 294 -11.07 -11.63 35.21
N ARG A 295 -11.56 -10.78 34.31
CA ARG A 295 -12.02 -9.42 34.66
C ARG A 295 -13.54 -9.42 34.81
N PRO A 296 -14.08 -8.65 35.77
CA PRO A 296 -15.52 -8.62 36.04
C PRO A 296 -16.34 -7.90 34.95
N SER A 297 -15.73 -7.03 34.13
CA SER A 297 -16.45 -6.27 33.11
C SER A 297 -16.16 -6.75 31.68
N LEU A 298 -17.23 -6.93 30.90
CA LEU A 298 -17.16 -7.23 29.46
C LEU A 298 -16.37 -6.14 28.72
N PHE A 299 -16.65 -4.86 29.01
CA PHE A 299 -15.92 -3.73 28.44
C PHE A 299 -14.43 -3.72 28.78
N GLY A 300 -14.06 -3.88 30.05
CA GLY A 300 -12.67 -3.87 30.46
C GLY A 300 -11.86 -5.05 29.90
N THR A 301 -12.53 -6.13 29.50
CA THR A 301 -11.94 -7.30 28.85
C THR A 301 -11.73 -7.05 27.36
N VAL A 302 -12.78 -6.61 26.65
CA VAL A 302 -12.73 -6.29 25.21
C VAL A 302 -11.77 -5.12 24.96
N PHE A 303 -11.87 -4.02 25.71
CA PHE A 303 -11.00 -2.86 25.53
C PHE A 303 -9.51 -3.21 25.73
N ARG A 304 -9.19 -3.99 26.78
CA ARG A 304 -7.81 -4.44 27.00
C ARG A 304 -7.32 -5.36 25.89
N LYS A 305 -8.17 -6.26 25.41
CA LYS A 305 -7.87 -7.12 24.25
C LYS A 305 -7.51 -6.24 23.05
N GLU A 306 -8.35 -5.27 22.69
CA GLU A 306 -8.11 -4.40 21.54
C GLU A 306 -6.85 -3.54 21.70
N MET A 307 -6.61 -2.95 22.89
CA MET A 307 -5.36 -2.23 23.19
C MET A 307 -4.12 -3.13 23.04
N GLN A 308 -4.17 -4.35 23.58
CA GLN A 308 -3.06 -5.29 23.47
C GLN A 308 -2.84 -5.76 22.04
N LEU A 309 -3.90 -5.86 21.21
CA LEU A 309 -3.78 -6.16 19.80
C LEU A 309 -3.02 -5.06 19.06
N LEU A 310 -3.33 -3.78 19.31
CA LEU A 310 -2.61 -2.65 18.71
C LEU A 310 -1.14 -2.60 19.14
N VAL A 311 -0.86 -2.86 20.42
CA VAL A 311 0.53 -2.88 20.94
C VAL A 311 1.32 -4.05 20.38
N ARG A 312 0.68 -5.22 20.20
CA ARG A 312 1.33 -6.43 19.68
C ARG A 312 1.51 -6.40 18.16
N ASP A 313 0.71 -5.63 17.44
CA ASP A 313 0.76 -5.52 15.99
C ASP A 313 0.80 -4.03 15.54
N PRO A 314 1.96 -3.37 15.65
CA PRO A 314 2.09 -1.94 15.36
C PRO A 314 1.79 -1.60 13.89
N GLN A 315 1.88 -2.59 13.00
CA GLN A 315 1.56 -2.44 11.58
C GLN A 315 0.12 -1.98 11.42
N ILE A 316 -0.79 -2.58 12.17
CA ILE A 316 -2.23 -2.27 12.12
C ILE A 316 -2.46 -0.81 12.53
N ALA A 317 -1.85 -0.38 13.63
CA ALA A 317 -1.95 1.01 14.08
C ALA A 317 -1.41 2.00 13.03
N PHE A 318 -0.26 1.70 12.43
CA PHE A 318 0.34 2.54 11.42
C PHE A 318 -0.52 2.64 10.14
N GLN A 319 -1.19 1.56 9.74
CA GLN A 319 -2.10 1.61 8.58
C GLN A 319 -3.29 2.53 8.82
N VAL A 320 -3.84 2.56 10.04
CA VAL A 320 -4.91 3.49 10.41
C VAL A 320 -4.40 4.93 10.34
N VAL A 321 -3.21 5.20 10.89
CA VAL A 321 -2.57 6.53 10.80
C VAL A 321 -2.31 6.94 9.35
N LEU A 322 -1.73 6.06 8.54
CA LEU A 322 -1.42 6.34 7.14
C LEU A 322 -2.70 6.63 6.33
N ARG A 323 -3.80 5.92 6.61
CA ARG A 323 -5.10 6.20 5.99
C ARG A 323 -5.62 7.60 6.33
N LEU A 324 -5.40 8.08 7.56
CA LEU A 324 -5.72 9.46 7.92
C LEU A 324 -4.83 10.48 7.19
N VAL A 325 -3.53 10.20 7.11
CA VAL A 325 -2.58 11.07 6.40
C VAL A 325 -2.97 11.21 4.93
N TYR A 326 -3.37 10.12 4.27
CA TYR A 326 -3.86 10.16 2.88
C TYR A 326 -5.19 10.88 2.70
N LEU A 327 -6.02 10.98 3.75
CA LEU A 327 -7.24 11.76 3.71
C LEU A 327 -6.96 13.27 3.81
N GLY A 328 -5.81 13.64 4.39
CA GLY A 328 -5.38 15.04 4.57
C GLY A 328 -5.50 15.91 3.32
N PRO A 329 -4.92 15.53 2.16
CA PRO A 329 -5.05 16.31 0.93
C PRO A 329 -6.49 16.49 0.44
N LEU A 330 -7.32 15.43 0.51
CA LEU A 330 -8.74 15.50 0.13
C LEU A 330 -9.50 16.52 0.98
N LEU A 331 -9.23 16.51 2.28
CA LEU A 331 -9.82 17.45 3.22
C LEU A 331 -9.33 18.88 2.94
N PHE A 332 -8.03 19.05 2.68
CA PHE A 332 -7.41 20.35 2.41
C PHE A 332 -7.89 21.00 1.10
N ILE A 333 -8.20 20.20 0.08
CA ILE A 333 -8.81 20.70 -1.17
C ILE A 333 -10.21 21.27 -0.89
N GLY A 334 -11.01 20.60 -0.04
CA GLY A 334 -12.33 21.09 0.38
C GLY A 334 -12.25 22.41 1.18
N LEU A 335 -11.19 22.59 1.99
CA LEU A 335 -10.94 23.83 2.74
C LEU A 335 -10.69 25.05 1.85
N ARG A 336 -10.09 24.85 0.67
CA ARG A 336 -9.53 25.93 -0.13
C ARG A 336 -10.40 26.35 -1.31
N SER A 337 -11.32 25.48 -1.76
CA SER A 337 -12.21 25.76 -2.90
C SER A 337 -13.19 26.90 -2.64
N SER A 338 -13.23 27.46 -1.44
CA SER A 338 -14.04 28.63 -1.11
C SER A 338 -13.21 29.60 -0.29
N GLN A 339 -12.68 30.64 -0.93
CA GLN A 339 -11.97 31.76 -0.30
C GLN A 339 -12.79 32.51 0.78
N HIS A 340 -14.00 32.05 1.10
CA HIS A 340 -14.97 32.68 2.01
C HIS A 340 -15.43 31.76 3.16
N ILE A 341 -14.94 30.51 3.29
CA ILE A 341 -15.36 29.63 4.40
C ILE A 341 -14.42 29.83 5.62
N PRO A 342 -14.93 30.20 6.81
CA PRO A 342 -14.16 30.30 8.03
C PRO A 342 -13.50 28.97 8.41
N ILE A 343 -12.38 29.05 9.14
CA ILE A 343 -11.60 27.87 9.53
C ILE A 343 -12.39 26.93 10.45
N GLY A 344 -13.25 27.45 11.34
CA GLY A 344 -14.05 26.66 12.30
C GLY A 344 -14.96 25.59 11.66
N PRO A 345 -15.89 25.96 10.76
CA PRO A 345 -16.74 25.04 9.99
C PRO A 345 -15.96 23.92 9.30
N SER A 346 -14.80 24.29 8.81
CA SER A 346 -13.93 23.46 8.02
C SER A 346 -13.23 22.40 8.90
N LEU A 347 -12.76 22.80 10.09
CA LEU A 347 -12.25 21.90 11.11
C LEU A 347 -13.35 20.98 11.66
N ALA A 348 -14.58 21.48 11.77
CA ALA A 348 -15.71 20.70 12.23
C ALA A 348 -16.05 19.56 11.27
N PHE A 349 -16.11 19.84 9.95
CA PHE A 349 -16.24 18.83 8.91
C PHE A 349 -15.13 17.76 9.01
N ILE A 350 -13.88 18.22 9.11
CA ILE A 350 -12.71 17.32 9.19
C ILE A 350 -12.76 16.45 10.44
N SER A 351 -13.17 17.00 11.58
CA SER A 351 -13.28 16.27 12.84
C SER A 351 -14.20 15.05 12.70
N VAL A 352 -15.40 15.27 12.15
CA VAL A 352 -16.39 14.20 11.96
C VAL A 352 -15.89 13.15 10.96
N ALA A 353 -15.26 13.57 9.86
CA ALA A 353 -14.71 12.67 8.85
C ALA A 353 -13.57 11.80 9.43
N ILE A 354 -12.62 12.40 10.16
CA ILE A 354 -11.50 11.68 10.78
C ILE A 354 -12.00 10.72 11.85
N ALA A 355 -12.92 11.15 12.73
CA ALA A 355 -13.45 10.29 13.78
C ALA A 355 -14.26 9.12 13.22
N GLY A 356 -15.11 9.35 12.23
CA GLY A 356 -15.80 8.29 11.51
C GLY A 356 -14.82 7.27 10.89
N GLN A 357 -13.75 7.77 10.28
CA GLN A 357 -12.73 6.93 9.67
C GLN A 357 -11.92 6.13 10.70
N LEU A 358 -11.61 6.71 11.85
CA LEU A 358 -10.91 6.06 12.96
C LEU A 358 -11.78 4.99 13.62
N VAL A 359 -12.98 5.34 14.06
CA VAL A 359 -13.89 4.42 14.74
C VAL A 359 -14.27 3.28 13.80
N GLY A 360 -14.56 3.56 12.53
CA GLY A 360 -14.80 2.52 11.53
C GLY A 360 -13.61 1.57 11.38
N SER A 361 -12.38 2.09 11.35
CA SER A 361 -11.17 1.25 11.23
C SER A 361 -10.92 0.39 12.47
N PHE A 362 -11.08 0.95 13.68
CA PHE A 362 -10.94 0.18 14.93
C PHE A 362 -12.08 -0.84 15.11
N THR A 363 -13.28 -0.50 14.67
CA THR A 363 -14.41 -1.42 14.73
C THR A 363 -14.23 -2.58 13.74
N TRP A 364 -13.76 -2.28 12.52
CA TRP A 364 -13.37 -3.28 11.54
C TRP A 364 -12.31 -4.24 12.12
N LEU A 365 -11.30 -3.71 12.83
CA LEU A 365 -10.31 -4.52 13.53
C LEU A 365 -10.91 -5.39 14.63
N ALA A 366 -11.78 -4.83 15.48
CA ALA A 366 -12.42 -5.56 16.56
C ALA A 366 -13.28 -6.73 16.07
N VAL A 367 -13.90 -6.59 14.88
CA VAL A 367 -14.70 -7.65 14.24
C VAL A 367 -13.84 -8.66 13.51
N GLN A 368 -12.78 -8.23 12.84
CA GLN A 368 -11.95 -9.13 12.02
C GLN A 368 -10.77 -9.77 12.76
N ALA A 369 -10.38 -9.28 13.94
CA ALA A 369 -9.30 -9.86 14.73
C ALA A 369 -9.78 -10.97 15.69
N GLU A 370 -10.85 -11.68 15.33
CA GLU A 370 -11.40 -12.77 16.14
C GLU A 370 -10.88 -14.12 15.65
N ASP A 371 -9.99 -14.73 16.44
CA ASP A 371 -9.40 -16.03 16.11
C ASP A 371 -10.41 -17.18 16.24
N THR A 372 -11.39 -17.07 17.14
CA THR A 372 -12.38 -18.11 17.38
C THR A 372 -13.77 -17.50 17.59
N PRO A 373 -14.43 -17.03 16.51
CA PRO A 373 -15.77 -16.44 16.61
C PRO A 373 -16.80 -17.44 17.14
N ASP A 374 -16.63 -18.74 16.85
CA ASP A 374 -17.54 -19.79 17.29
C ASP A 374 -17.62 -19.90 18.82
N LEU A 375 -16.50 -19.68 19.53
CA LEU A 375 -16.51 -19.67 21.00
C LEU A 375 -17.28 -18.47 21.58
N ILE A 376 -17.28 -17.34 20.86
CA ILE A 376 -18.05 -16.16 21.26
C ILE A 376 -19.55 -16.40 21.03
N THR A 377 -19.91 -17.16 20.00
CA THR A 377 -21.33 -17.49 19.74
C THR A 377 -21.93 -18.44 20.78
N VAL A 378 -21.12 -19.27 21.43
CA VAL A 378 -21.56 -20.21 22.49
C VAL A 378 -21.43 -19.59 23.90
N ALA A 379 -20.84 -18.40 24.02
CA ALA A 379 -20.71 -17.73 25.30
C ALA A 379 -22.09 -17.37 25.89
N PRO A 380 -22.27 -17.46 27.22
CA PRO A 380 -23.53 -17.11 27.89
C PRO A 380 -23.70 -15.57 28.01
N VAL A 381 -23.51 -14.85 26.90
CA VAL A 381 -23.61 -13.39 26.81
C VAL A 381 -24.37 -13.04 25.54
N GLU A 382 -25.29 -12.09 25.63
CA GLU A 382 -26.05 -11.63 24.48
C GLU A 382 -25.12 -11.03 23.41
N LYS A 383 -25.32 -11.41 22.15
CA LYS A 383 -24.53 -10.91 21.00
C LYS A 383 -24.57 -9.38 20.89
N SER A 384 -25.71 -8.76 21.18
CA SER A 384 -25.88 -7.31 21.13
C SER A 384 -24.99 -6.59 22.17
N ALA A 385 -24.79 -7.19 23.35
CA ALA A 385 -23.93 -6.66 24.39
C ALA A 385 -22.45 -6.71 23.97
N ILE A 386 -22.03 -7.79 23.30
CA ILE A 386 -20.68 -7.93 22.75
C ILE A 386 -20.45 -6.88 21.65
N ASP A 387 -21.39 -6.74 20.71
CA ASP A 387 -21.28 -5.78 19.61
C ASP A 387 -21.22 -4.32 20.10
N ARG A 388 -22.08 -3.96 21.07
CA ARG A 388 -22.04 -2.63 21.73
C ARG A 388 -20.71 -2.40 22.42
N THR A 389 -20.19 -3.41 23.12
CA THR A 389 -18.91 -3.30 23.82
C THR A 389 -17.73 -3.13 22.86
N LYS A 390 -17.75 -3.82 21.71
CA LYS A 390 -16.78 -3.63 20.63
C LYS A 390 -16.82 -2.22 20.06
N LEU A 391 -18.03 -1.71 19.79
CA LEU A 391 -18.22 -0.33 19.33
C LEU A 391 -17.67 0.69 20.32
N LEU A 392 -18.05 0.57 21.60
CA LEU A 392 -17.58 1.45 22.66
C LEU A 392 -16.06 1.37 22.84
N SER A 393 -15.48 0.18 22.71
CA SER A 393 -14.03 0.00 22.78
C SER A 393 -13.32 0.71 21.61
N ALA A 394 -13.87 0.62 20.40
CA ALA A 394 -13.36 1.33 19.23
C ALA A 394 -13.50 2.85 19.35
N MET A 395 -14.63 3.35 19.89
CA MET A 395 -14.83 4.76 20.19
C MET A 395 -13.85 5.27 21.25
N ALA A 396 -13.64 4.51 22.33
CA ALA A 396 -12.69 4.85 23.39
C ALA A 396 -11.24 4.90 22.88
N LEU A 397 -10.86 4.00 21.95
CA LEU A 397 -9.56 4.02 21.28
C LEU A 397 -9.38 5.23 20.36
N ALA A 398 -10.44 5.67 19.67
CA ALA A 398 -10.39 6.82 18.76
C ALA A 398 -10.48 8.18 19.49
N ALA A 399 -11.09 8.22 20.68
CA ALA A 399 -11.41 9.45 21.40
C ALA A 399 -10.21 10.40 21.59
N PRO A 400 -8.99 9.96 21.97
CA PRO A 400 -7.85 10.86 22.17
C PRO A 400 -7.46 11.63 20.90
N ILE A 401 -7.66 11.05 19.72
CA ILE A 401 -7.35 11.68 18.44
C ILE A 401 -8.53 12.53 17.96
N ALA A 402 -9.75 12.01 18.11
CA ALA A 402 -10.97 12.67 17.65
C ALA A 402 -11.26 14.00 18.37
N VAL A 403 -10.80 14.16 19.62
CA VAL A 403 -11.04 15.37 20.43
C VAL A 403 -10.05 16.51 20.12
N ILE A 404 -8.93 16.25 19.44
CA ILE A 404 -7.91 17.27 19.13
C ILE A 404 -8.48 18.43 18.31
N LEU A 405 -9.24 18.14 17.26
CA LEU A 405 -9.80 19.16 16.38
C LEU A 405 -10.90 20.01 17.04
N PRO A 406 -11.87 19.41 17.77
CA PRO A 406 -12.83 20.20 18.53
C PRO A 406 -12.17 21.11 19.57
N ILE A 407 -11.09 20.68 20.24
CA ILE A 407 -10.33 21.56 21.15
C ILE A 407 -9.76 22.76 20.40
N ALA A 408 -9.26 22.59 19.18
CA ALA A 408 -8.77 23.71 18.37
C ALA A 408 -9.90 24.71 18.03
N ILE A 409 -11.13 24.23 17.79
CA ILE A 409 -12.30 25.08 17.50
C ILE A 409 -12.73 25.92 18.71
N VAL A 410 -12.44 25.48 19.95
CA VAL A 410 -12.76 26.26 21.18
C VAL A 410 -12.14 27.66 21.13
N THR A 411 -11.00 27.82 20.48
CA THR A 411 -10.33 29.12 20.30
C THR A 411 -11.12 30.10 19.43
N GLN A 412 -12.10 29.63 18.67
CA GLN A 412 -12.95 30.44 17.80
C GLN A 412 -14.37 30.54 18.36
N SER A 413 -15.00 29.39 18.68
CA SER A 413 -16.33 29.36 19.28
C SER A 413 -16.53 28.14 20.18
N VAL A 414 -16.96 28.39 21.43
CA VAL A 414 -17.23 27.32 22.41
C VAL A 414 -18.44 26.48 21.99
N LEU A 415 -19.49 27.12 21.49
CA LEU A 415 -20.68 26.44 20.99
C LEU A 415 -20.36 25.59 19.75
N GLY A 416 -19.54 26.11 18.82
CA GLY A 416 -19.09 25.36 17.66
C GLY A 416 -18.29 24.12 18.04
N ALA A 417 -17.43 24.22 19.06
CA ALA A 417 -16.69 23.08 19.59
C ALA A 417 -17.61 22.01 20.20
N LEU A 418 -18.62 22.38 20.99
CA LEU A 418 -19.59 21.44 21.58
C LEU A 418 -20.39 20.69 20.52
N VAL A 419 -20.90 21.40 19.51
CA VAL A 419 -21.59 20.80 18.37
C VAL A 419 -20.64 19.84 17.64
N THR A 420 -19.40 20.26 17.42
CA THR A 420 -18.41 19.41 16.76
C THR A 420 -18.15 18.13 17.56
N ILE A 421 -17.98 18.18 18.88
CA ILE A 421 -17.79 16.99 19.73
C ILE A 421 -18.97 16.04 19.60
N LEU A 422 -20.20 16.55 19.68
CA LEU A 422 -21.42 15.75 19.58
C LEU A 422 -21.49 15.02 18.23
N PHE A 423 -21.34 15.75 17.12
CA PHE A 423 -21.39 15.16 15.79
C PHE A 423 -20.18 14.26 15.48
N THR A 424 -19.04 14.51 16.10
CA THR A 424 -17.86 13.64 16.02
C THR A 424 -18.15 12.28 16.68
N ALA A 425 -18.81 12.29 17.84
CA ALA A 425 -19.25 11.06 18.51
C ALA A 425 -20.33 10.32 17.70
N LEU A 426 -21.32 11.05 17.15
CA LEU A 426 -22.38 10.47 16.31
C LEU A 426 -21.83 9.89 15.00
N GLY A 427 -20.96 10.62 14.30
CA GLY A 427 -20.31 10.17 13.07
C GLY A 427 -19.42 8.95 13.30
N GLY A 428 -18.66 8.94 14.40
CA GLY A 428 -17.90 7.79 14.86
C GLY A 428 -18.80 6.57 15.13
N GLY A 429 -19.86 6.76 15.92
CA GLY A 429 -20.82 5.71 16.25
C GLY A 429 -21.52 5.12 15.02
N ALA A 430 -21.97 5.96 14.10
CA ALA A 430 -22.60 5.54 12.85
C ALA A 430 -21.63 4.73 11.97
N ALA A 431 -20.41 5.23 11.78
CA ALA A 431 -19.36 4.53 11.03
C ALA A 431 -19.02 3.16 11.63
N GLY A 432 -18.85 3.10 12.96
CA GLY A 432 -18.60 1.84 13.66
C GLY A 432 -19.78 0.87 13.56
N PHE A 433 -21.02 1.35 13.68
CA PHE A 433 -22.21 0.50 13.54
C PHE A 433 -22.32 -0.12 12.13
N ILE A 434 -22.01 0.66 11.09
CA ILE A 434 -21.98 0.18 9.70
C ILE A 434 -20.94 -0.95 9.54
N GLU A 435 -19.73 -0.76 10.07
CA GLU A 435 -18.67 -1.77 10.02
C GLU A 435 -19.00 -3.01 10.86
N LEU A 436 -19.70 -2.87 12.00
CA LEU A 436 -20.18 -4.01 12.79
C LEU A 436 -21.18 -4.89 12.02
N LYS A 437 -22.14 -4.25 11.35
CA LYS A 437 -23.22 -4.98 10.66
C LYS A 437 -22.76 -5.62 9.35
N LEU A 438 -21.86 -4.94 8.62
CA LEU A 438 -21.35 -5.43 7.33
C LEU A 438 -20.05 -6.23 7.45
N GLY A 439 -19.41 -6.20 8.62
CA GLY A 439 -18.19 -6.93 8.91
C GLY A 439 -18.41 -8.44 9.02
N LYS A 440 -17.53 -9.22 8.38
CA LYS A 440 -17.49 -10.67 8.52
C LYS A 440 -16.26 -11.07 9.35
N PRO A 441 -16.42 -11.87 10.42
CA PRO A 441 -15.28 -12.32 11.21
C PRO A 441 -14.35 -13.15 10.33
N THR A 442 -13.04 -12.95 10.51
CA THR A 442 -12.01 -13.62 9.72
C THR A 442 -10.87 -14.04 10.64
N GLU A 443 -10.20 -15.16 10.37
CA GLU A 443 -9.01 -15.56 11.15
C GLU A 443 -7.90 -14.49 11.10
N ARG A 444 -7.23 -14.22 12.23
CA ARG A 444 -6.16 -13.21 12.32
C ARG A 444 -5.02 -13.45 11.35
N LYS A 445 -4.67 -14.71 11.07
CA LYS A 445 -3.65 -15.09 10.07
C LYS A 445 -3.99 -14.58 8.66
N ARG A 446 -5.27 -14.30 8.37
CA ARG A 446 -5.77 -13.82 7.07
C ARG A 446 -6.05 -12.32 7.05
N LEU A 447 -5.99 -11.63 8.20
CA LEU A 447 -6.20 -10.18 8.31
C LEU A 447 -5.24 -9.41 7.39
N ASN A 448 -3.97 -9.84 7.32
CA ASN A 448 -2.97 -9.25 6.44
C ASN A 448 -3.13 -9.57 4.94
N ARG A 449 -3.92 -10.61 4.58
CA ARG A 449 -4.19 -10.98 3.18
C ARG A 449 -5.45 -10.34 2.62
N ARG A 450 -6.44 -10.01 3.47
CA ARG A 450 -7.65 -9.26 3.13
C ARG A 450 -7.58 -7.87 3.77
N GLN A 451 -6.60 -7.07 3.34
CA GLN A 451 -6.32 -5.73 3.89
C GLN A 451 -7.46 -4.71 3.66
N HIS A 452 -8.55 -5.14 3.03
CA HIS A 452 -9.56 -4.29 2.45
C HIS A 452 -10.93 -4.92 2.72
N GLY A 453 -11.63 -4.35 3.72
CA GLY A 453 -13.07 -4.56 3.90
C GLY A 453 -13.85 -4.23 2.63
N SER A 454 -15.14 -4.57 2.61
CA SER A 454 -15.95 -4.41 1.42
C SER A 454 -15.90 -2.96 0.91
N ILE A 455 -15.73 -2.76 -0.40
CA ILE A 455 -15.69 -1.42 -1.02
C ILE A 455 -17.00 -0.68 -0.70
N VAL A 456 -18.12 -1.42 -0.68
CA VAL A 456 -19.45 -0.91 -0.33
C VAL A 456 -19.47 -0.34 1.09
N THR A 457 -18.96 -1.07 2.08
CA THR A 457 -18.90 -0.60 3.47
C THR A 457 -18.14 0.73 3.57
N ARG A 458 -17.02 0.85 2.84
CA ARG A 458 -16.22 2.08 2.82
C ARG A 458 -16.94 3.25 2.15
N LEU A 459 -17.59 3.03 1.03
CA LEU A 459 -18.36 4.07 0.34
C LEU A 459 -19.53 4.56 1.20
N VAL A 460 -20.29 3.63 1.81
CA VAL A 460 -21.41 3.99 2.69
C VAL A 460 -20.90 4.74 3.93
N THR A 461 -19.82 4.27 4.55
CA THR A 461 -19.21 4.96 5.70
C THR A 461 -18.79 6.38 5.31
N LEU A 462 -18.09 6.55 4.19
CA LEU A 462 -17.61 7.84 3.70
C LEU A 462 -18.76 8.80 3.38
N LEU A 463 -19.85 8.31 2.77
CA LEU A 463 -21.05 9.10 2.49
C LEU A 463 -21.72 9.56 3.78
N VAL A 464 -21.96 8.66 4.74
CA VAL A 464 -22.62 8.99 6.00
C VAL A 464 -21.78 9.98 6.81
N THR A 465 -20.47 9.73 6.96
CA THR A 465 -19.58 10.64 7.69
C THR A 465 -19.40 11.97 6.96
N GLY A 466 -19.43 11.96 5.62
CA GLY A 466 -19.37 13.16 4.80
C GLY A 466 -20.61 14.04 4.96
N ILE A 467 -21.81 13.45 4.93
CA ILE A 467 -23.08 14.17 5.16
C ILE A 467 -23.11 14.75 6.58
N LEU A 468 -22.78 13.95 7.60
CA LEU A 468 -22.72 14.44 8.98
C LEU A 468 -21.68 15.55 9.15
N GLY A 469 -20.52 15.41 8.50
CA GLY A 469 -19.49 16.45 8.48
C GLY A 469 -20.01 17.74 7.85
N LEU A 470 -20.72 17.67 6.72
CA LEU A 470 -21.28 18.85 6.03
C LEU A 470 -22.32 19.55 6.90
N ILE A 471 -23.20 18.79 7.55
CA ILE A 471 -24.19 19.32 8.50
C ILE A 471 -23.47 20.03 9.65
N THR A 472 -22.44 19.41 10.22
CA THR A 472 -21.68 19.99 11.34
C THR A 472 -20.98 21.27 10.92
N GLY A 473 -20.29 21.26 9.78
CA GLY A 473 -19.66 22.45 9.22
C GLY A 473 -20.66 23.57 8.96
N GLY A 474 -21.83 23.24 8.40
CA GLY A 474 -22.92 24.20 8.19
C GLY A 474 -23.43 24.81 9.50
N ILE A 475 -23.69 24.00 10.53
CA ILE A 475 -24.12 24.51 11.85
C ILE A 475 -23.05 25.42 12.46
N VAL A 476 -21.78 25.01 12.42
CA VAL A 476 -20.67 25.82 12.95
C VAL A 476 -20.47 27.11 12.15
N TYR A 477 -20.85 27.15 10.87
CA TYR A 477 -20.78 28.35 10.04
C TYR A 477 -21.80 29.42 10.45
N PHE A 478 -23.00 28.99 10.87
CA PHE A 478 -24.06 29.89 11.31
C PHE A 478 -23.98 30.22 12.81
N LEU A 479 -23.08 29.58 13.56
CA LEU A 479 -22.86 29.89 14.97
C LEU A 479 -21.90 31.08 15.10
N PRO A 480 -22.18 32.03 16.02
CA PRO A 480 -21.36 33.21 16.26
C PRO A 480 -20.01 32.91 16.89
#